data_AF-A0A7X2SYY8-F1
#
_entry.id   AF-A0A7X2SYY8-F1
#
_cell.length_a   1.000
_cell.length_b   1.000
_cell.length_c   1.000
_cell.angle_alpha   90.00
_cell.angle_beta   90.00
_cell.angle_gamma   90.00
#
_symmetry.space_group_name_H-M   'P 1'
#
loop_
_entity.id
_entity.type
_entity.pdbx_description
1 polymer ?
#
loop_
_entity_poly.entity_id
_entity_poly.type
_entity_poly.pdbx_seq_one_letter_code
_entity_poly.pdbx_strand_id
1 'polypeptide(L)'
;VSRLMRVRYGDITLPKGLPRGGWTELDLPAVNYLRNLVEMDDETVTKLVVEKDRRRTKANQIRRAVKRHSKVSSTPRAPRRNPGSKRNSG
;
A
#
# COMPACT_ATOMS: atom_id res chain seq x y z
N VAL A 1 0.19 -24.49 -14.19
CA VAL A 1 -0.11 -23.62 -13.01
C VAL A 1 -0.86 -22.39 -13.51
N SER A 2 -2.08 -22.15 -13.05
CA SER A 2 -2.91 -21.03 -13.52
C SER A 2 -2.81 -19.76 -12.64
N ARG A 3 -2.41 -19.91 -11.37
CA ARG A 3 -2.14 -18.81 -10.44
C ARG A 3 -1.20 -19.29 -9.33
N LEU A 4 -0.12 -18.55 -9.08
CA LEU A 4 0.77 -18.75 -7.93
C LEU A 4 0.64 -17.56 -6.97
N MET A 5 0.51 -17.82 -5.68
CA MET A 5 0.43 -16.78 -4.66
C MET A 5 1.27 -17.17 -3.44
N ARG A 6 2.14 -16.27 -3.01
CA ARG A 6 2.87 -16.39 -1.74
C ARG A 6 1.98 -15.92 -0.59
N VAL A 7 1.62 -16.83 0.30
CA VAL A 7 0.69 -16.56 1.42
C VAL A 7 1.39 -16.29 2.76
N ARG A 8 2.69 -16.58 2.85
CA ARG A 8 3.51 -16.46 4.06
C ARG A 8 4.99 -16.31 3.70
N TYR A 9 5.77 -15.67 4.57
CA TYR A 9 7.24 -15.67 4.56
C TYR A 9 7.76 -15.76 5.99
N GLY A 10 8.58 -16.78 6.31
CA GLY A 10 8.85 -17.12 7.72
C GLY A 10 7.52 -17.30 8.47
N ASP A 11 7.39 -16.76 9.68
CA ASP A 11 6.12 -16.79 10.42
C ASP A 11 5.20 -15.59 10.17
N ILE A 12 5.52 -14.75 9.18
CA ILE A 12 4.68 -13.61 8.81
C ILE A 12 3.70 -14.02 7.71
N THR A 13 2.42 -14.05 8.07
CA THR A 13 1.33 -14.37 7.15
C THR A 13 0.85 -13.14 6.38
N LEU A 14 0.36 -13.34 5.16
CA LEU A 14 -0.25 -12.26 4.37
C LEU A 14 -1.53 -11.75 5.07
N PRO A 15 -1.59 -10.48 5.52
CA PRO A 15 -2.76 -9.96 6.22
C PRO A 15 -3.99 -9.99 5.31
N LYS A 16 -5.05 -10.69 5.73
CA LYS A 16 -6.29 -10.85 4.93
C LYS A 16 -6.98 -9.52 4.57
N GLY A 17 -6.72 -8.46 5.34
CA GLY A 17 -7.24 -7.11 5.10
C GLY A 17 -6.43 -6.26 4.12
N LEU A 18 -5.26 -6.74 3.68
CA LEU A 18 -4.39 -6.00 2.77
C LEU A 18 -4.90 -6.15 1.33
N PRO A 19 -5.33 -5.07 0.67
CA PRO A 19 -5.73 -5.15 -0.73
C PRO A 19 -4.52 -5.47 -1.61
N ARG A 20 -4.77 -6.16 -2.72
CA ARG A 20 -3.74 -6.50 -3.71
C ARG A 20 -3.00 -5.24 -4.18
N GLY A 21 -1.67 -5.28 -4.13
CA GLY A 21 -0.80 -4.13 -4.45
C GLY A 21 -0.66 -3.10 -3.32
N GLY A 22 -1.31 -3.30 -2.17
CA GLY A 22 -1.05 -2.55 -0.95
C GLY A 22 0.15 -3.12 -0.20
N TRP A 23 0.78 -2.27 0.62
CA TRP A 23 1.79 -2.64 1.60
C TRP A 23 1.34 -2.19 2.99
N THR A 24 1.96 -2.75 4.03
CA THR A 24 1.79 -2.35 5.42
C THR A 24 3.15 -2.38 6.10
N GLU A 25 3.37 -1.48 7.05
CA GLU A 25 4.53 -1.52 7.93
C GLU A 25 4.38 -2.63 8.97
N LEU A 26 5.50 -3.24 9.35
CA LEU A 26 5.60 -4.25 10.41
C LEU A 26 6.01 -3.59 11.73
N ASP A 27 5.52 -4.12 12.85
CA ASP A 27 5.93 -3.67 14.17
C ASP A 27 7.36 -4.14 14.51
N LEU A 28 7.97 -3.48 15.50
CA LEU A 28 9.36 -3.77 15.91
C LEU A 28 9.58 -5.26 16.27
N PRO A 29 8.65 -5.95 16.99
CA PRO A 29 8.80 -7.38 17.26
C PRO A 29 8.83 -8.25 15.99
N ALA A 30 7.97 -7.99 15.01
CA ALA A 30 7.97 -8.76 13.76
C ALA A 30 9.21 -8.48 12.91
N VAL A 31 9.75 -7.26 12.97
CA VAL A 31 11.03 -6.93 12.32
C VAL A 31 12.17 -7.70 12.97
N ASN A 32 12.27 -7.69 14.31
CA ASN A 32 13.33 -8.40 15.03
C ASN A 32 13.26 -9.92 14.84
N TYR A 33 12.05 -10.49 14.75
CA TYR A 33 11.90 -11.89 14.34
C TYR A 33 12.59 -12.21 13.00
N LEU A 34 12.37 -11.37 11.98
CA LEU A 34 13.00 -11.58 10.67
C LEU A 34 14.52 -11.38 10.72
N ARG A 35 15.01 -10.47 11.56
CA ARG A 35 16.45 -10.22 11.74
C ARG A 35 17.14 -11.41 12.41
N ASN A 36 16.56 -11.93 13.48
CA ASN A 36 17.07 -13.10 14.18
C ASN A 36 17.07 -14.35 13.28
N LEU A 37 16.09 -14.48 12.37
CA LEU A 37 16.05 -15.60 11.42
C LEU A 37 17.26 -15.65 10.48
N VAL A 38 17.94 -14.52 10.27
CA VAL A 38 19.14 -14.40 9.44
C VAL A 38 20.37 -14.00 10.27
N GLU A 39 20.35 -14.28 11.57
CA GLU A 39 21.46 -14.05 12.51
C GLU A 39 21.91 -12.58 12.59
N MET A 40 20.98 -11.64 12.42
CA MET A 40 21.22 -10.21 12.64
C MET A 40 20.78 -9.79 14.03
N ASP A 41 21.52 -8.85 14.62
CA ASP A 41 21.18 -8.25 15.92
C ASP A 41 19.80 -7.57 15.91
N ASP A 42 19.14 -7.57 17.06
CA ASP A 42 17.85 -6.92 17.28
C ASP A 42 17.92 -5.40 17.08
N GLU A 43 16.88 -4.83 16.47
CA GLU A 43 16.68 -3.40 16.35
C GLU A 43 16.00 -2.86 17.61
N THR A 44 16.49 -1.71 18.12
CA THR A 44 15.91 -1.05 19.32
C THR A 44 15.15 0.23 18.98
N VAL A 45 15.36 0.79 17.79
CA VAL A 45 14.74 2.05 17.36
C VAL A 45 13.70 1.77 16.29
N THR A 46 12.48 2.28 16.50
CA THR A 46 11.43 2.25 15.48
C THR A 46 11.08 3.65 15.00
N LYS A 47 10.85 3.77 13.69
CA LYS A 47 10.32 4.99 13.07
C LYS A 47 8.79 5.01 13.06
N LEU A 48 8.16 3.94 13.52
CA LEU A 48 6.72 3.85 13.63
C LEU A 48 6.25 4.54 14.90
N VAL A 49 5.23 5.39 14.76
CA VAL A 49 4.56 5.99 15.91
C VAL A 49 3.83 4.87 16.66
N VAL A 50 4.22 4.63 17.91
CA VAL A 50 3.68 3.55 18.76
C VAL A 50 2.23 3.80 19.18
N GLU A 51 1.70 5.01 18.95
CA GLU A 51 0.30 5.33 19.18
C GLU A 51 -0.61 4.53 18.24
N LYS A 52 -0.99 3.33 18.71
CA LYS A 52 -2.23 2.54 18.54
C LYS A 52 -3.21 2.90 17.40
N ASP A 53 -2.75 3.35 16.25
CA ASP A 53 -3.59 3.49 15.07
C ASP A 53 -3.73 2.11 14.42
N ARG A 54 -4.34 1.18 15.18
CA ARG A 54 -5.18 0.09 14.67
C ARG A 54 -6.42 0.68 13.97
N ARG A 55 -6.28 1.82 13.28
CA ARG A 55 -7.28 2.33 12.36
C ARG A 55 -7.40 1.29 11.29
N ARG A 56 -8.49 0.52 11.42
CA ARG A 56 -9.04 -0.43 10.45
C ARG A 56 -8.51 -0.08 9.07
N THR A 57 -7.63 -0.92 8.53
CA THR A 57 -6.96 -0.70 7.24
C THR A 57 -8.00 -0.16 6.26
N LYS A 58 -7.86 1.09 5.81
CA LYS A 58 -8.84 1.78 4.96
C LYS A 58 -8.79 1.17 3.55
N ALA A 59 -9.19 -0.09 3.42
CA ALA A 59 -9.05 -0.90 2.23
C ALA A 59 -9.70 -0.24 1.00
N ASN A 60 -10.74 0.56 1.19
CA ASN A 60 -11.38 1.34 0.13
C ASN A 60 -10.47 2.48 -0.38
N GLN A 61 -9.75 3.17 0.50
CA GLN A 61 -8.81 4.23 0.13
C GLN A 61 -7.61 3.65 -0.62
N ILE A 62 -7.05 2.54 -0.13
CA ILE A 62 -5.92 1.86 -0.77
C ILE A 62 -6.34 1.31 -2.15
N ARG A 63 -7.51 0.65 -2.27
CA ARG A 63 -8.05 0.21 -3.56
C ARG A 63 -8.20 1.38 -4.56
N ARG A 64 -8.69 2.54 -4.11
CA ARG A 64 -8.80 3.75 -4.95
C ARG A 64 -7.42 4.29 -5.36
N ALA A 65 -6.43 4.25 -4.47
CA ALA A 65 -5.06 4.70 -4.78
C ALA A 65 -4.39 3.77 -5.79
N VAL A 66 -4.37 2.44 -5.54
CA VAL A 66 -3.80 1.44 -6.45
C VAL A 66 -4.41 1.54 -7.85
N LYS A 67 -5.75 1.63 -7.94
CA LYS A 67 -6.45 1.80 -9.23
C LYS A 67 -6.11 3.10 -9.95
N ARG A 68 -5.84 4.19 -9.23
CA ARG A 68 -5.40 5.45 -9.85
C ARG A 68 -3.98 5.31 -10.41
N HIS A 69 -3.06 4.75 -9.63
CA HIS A 69 -1.67 4.59 -10.05
C HIS A 69 -1.53 3.61 -11.23
N SER A 70 -2.35 2.54 -11.28
CA SER A 70 -2.34 1.60 -12.41
C SER A 70 -2.86 2.19 -13.73
N LYS A 71 -3.69 3.25 -13.69
CA LYS A 71 -4.20 3.93 -14.89
C LYS A 71 -3.25 5.01 -15.43
N VAL A 72 -2.45 5.60 -14.55
CA VAL A 72 -1.48 6.64 -14.93
C VAL A 72 -0.28 6.03 -15.66
N SER A 73 0.09 4.78 -15.35
CA SER A 73 1.15 4.07 -16.07
C SER A 73 0.77 3.62 -17.49
N SER A 74 -0.51 3.69 -17.87
CA SER A 74 -1.02 3.14 -19.13
C SER A 74 -1.55 4.17 -20.15
N THR A 75 -1.45 5.47 -19.87
CA THR A 75 -2.04 6.50 -20.76
C THR A 75 -1.07 7.66 -21.00
N PRO A 76 -0.62 7.93 -22.24
CA PRO A 76 0.03 9.19 -22.59
C PRO A 76 -0.94 10.34 -22.28
N ARG A 77 -0.45 11.41 -21.64
CA ARG A 77 -1.24 12.58 -21.23
C ARG A 77 -2.04 13.15 -22.42
N ALA A 78 -3.35 12.92 -22.45
CA ALA A 78 -4.24 13.72 -23.29
C ALA A 78 -4.29 15.17 -22.76
N PRO A 79 -4.29 16.20 -23.61
CA PRO A 79 -4.27 17.58 -23.16
C PRO A 79 -5.55 17.92 -22.39
N ARG A 80 -5.41 18.61 -21.26
CA ARG A 80 -6.53 19.10 -20.46
C ARG A 80 -7.29 20.15 -21.29
N ARG A 81 -8.49 19.82 -21.76
CA ARG A 81 -9.40 20.78 -22.41
C ARG A 81 -9.91 21.74 -21.33
N ASN A 82 -9.49 22.99 -21.42
CA ASN A 82 -9.87 24.09 -20.53
C ASN A 82 -11.38 24.42 -20.74
N PRO A 83 -12.26 24.36 -19.74
CA PRO A 83 -13.67 24.70 -19.91
C PRO A 83 -13.84 26.21 -19.69
N GLY A 84 -13.32 27.01 -20.61
CA GLY A 84 -13.52 28.45 -20.66
C GLY A 84 -14.23 28.83 -21.95
N SER A 85 -15.55 28.92 -21.92
CA SER A 85 -16.40 29.77 -22.79
C SER A 85 -17.82 29.19 -22.83
N LYS A 86 -18.70 29.72 -21.97
CA LYS A 86 -20.11 29.86 -22.31
C LYS A 86 -20.45 31.34 -22.19
N ARG A 87 -20.21 32.05 -23.30
CA ARG A 87 -20.99 33.24 -23.67
C ARG A 87 -22.46 32.82 -23.68
N ASN A 88 -23.32 33.54 -22.98
CA ASN A 88 -24.75 33.51 -23.29
C ASN A 88 -25.18 34.93 -23.66
N SER A 89 -25.66 35.04 -24.88
CA SER A 89 -26.31 36.18 -25.51
C SER A 89 -27.79 35.81 -25.61
N GLY A 90 -28.70 36.76 -25.35
CA GLY A 90 -30.15 36.59 -25.53
C GLY A 90 -30.89 36.62 -24.21
#